data_AF-A0A519LWC1-F1
#
_entry.id   AF-A0A519LWC1-F1
#
_cell.length_a   1.000
_cell.length_b   1.000
_cell.length_c   1.000
_cell.angle_alpha   90.00
_cell.angle_beta   90.00
_cell.angle_gamma   90.00
#
_symmetry.space_group_name_H-M   'P 1'
#
loop_
_entity.id
_entity.type
_entity.pdbx_description
1 polymer ?
#
loop_
_entity_poly.entity_id
_entity_poly.type
_entity_poly.pdbx_seq_one_letter_code
_entity_poly.pdbx_strand_id
1 'polypeptide(L)'
;MKDLQPSPLVLHTKLFLAVVLGGMVSLAVCGQFGMGMTSWAEVFSHKLHENMPALACSLICGTIYAIFPTITLRVFLCSPMQFRVILKKKLYDLALWYGVAGISLAFYGHHGQGGLEIITWFVASMATSHILAVLFKYVIPNWDLLDNLRDTSKIS
;
A
#
# COMPACT_ATOMS: atom_id res chain seq x y z
N MET A 1 2.65 23.04 -12.35
CA MET A 1 1.31 22.40 -12.22
C MET A 1 1.19 21.07 -12.95
N LYS A 2 1.75 20.90 -14.17
CA LYS A 2 1.74 19.62 -14.91
C LYS A 2 2.28 18.42 -14.11
N ASP A 3 3.28 18.61 -13.26
CA ASP A 3 3.83 17.52 -12.43
C ASP A 3 2.90 17.07 -11.29
N LEU A 4 1.96 17.90 -10.83
CA LEU A 4 0.99 17.51 -9.78
C LEU A 4 -0.23 16.77 -10.34
N GLN A 5 -0.47 16.86 -11.65
CA GLN A 5 -1.55 16.16 -12.34
C GLN A 5 -0.96 15.29 -13.46
N PRO A 6 -0.26 14.20 -13.10
CA PRO A 6 0.23 13.27 -14.11
C PRO A 6 -0.94 12.71 -14.92
N SER A 7 -0.68 12.33 -16.17
CA SER A 7 -1.66 11.62 -16.96
C SER A 7 -2.11 10.34 -16.23
N PRO A 8 -3.35 9.87 -16.44
CA PRO A 8 -3.85 8.65 -15.79
C PRO A 8 -2.90 7.47 -15.96
N LEU A 9 -2.33 7.30 -17.16
CA LEU A 9 -1.36 6.24 -17.44
C LEU A 9 -0.13 6.32 -16.53
N VAL A 10 0.49 7.49 -16.39
CA VAL A 10 1.67 7.68 -15.52
C VAL A 10 1.32 7.39 -14.06
N LEU A 11 0.14 7.80 -13.60
CA LEU A 11 -0.33 7.50 -12.25
C LEU A 11 -0.47 5.99 -12.02
N HIS A 12 -1.20 5.28 -12.90
CA HIS A 12 -1.40 3.84 -12.75
C HIS A 12 -0.08 3.07 -12.85
N THR A 13 0.86 3.47 -13.73
CA THR A 13 2.19 2.84 -13.80
C THR A 13 2.96 3.01 -12.49
N LYS A 14 2.94 4.21 -11.88
CA LYS A 14 3.62 4.43 -10.59
C LYS A 14 2.99 3.60 -9.48
N LEU A 15 1.66 3.54 -9.42
CA LEU A 15 0.94 2.72 -8.43
C LEU A 15 1.25 1.23 -8.62
N PHE A 16 1.16 0.74 -9.86
CA PHE A 16 1.51 -0.62 -10.21
C PHE A 16 2.93 -0.98 -9.79
N LEU A 17 3.92 -0.16 -10.16
CA LEU A 17 5.32 -0.38 -9.79
C LEU A 17 5.51 -0.34 -8.26
N ALA A 18 4.84 0.55 -7.55
CA ALA A 18 4.91 0.58 -6.09
C ALA A 18 4.38 -0.72 -5.47
N VAL A 19 3.25 -1.21 -5.98
CA VAL A 19 2.56 -2.41 -5.51
C VAL A 19 3.38 -3.66 -5.81
N VAL A 20 3.97 -3.75 -7.00
CA VAL A 20 4.85 -4.87 -7.38
C VAL A 20 6.14 -4.84 -6.58
N LEU A 21 6.91 -3.75 -6.65
CA LEU A 21 8.22 -3.67 -5.99
C LEU A 21 8.09 -3.75 -4.46
N GLY A 22 7.14 -3.00 -3.89
CA GLY A 22 6.85 -3.06 -2.47
C GLY A 22 6.28 -4.42 -2.06
N GLY A 23 5.43 -5.01 -2.90
CA GLY A 23 4.87 -6.35 -2.69
C GLY A 23 5.96 -7.42 -2.64
N MET A 24 6.94 -7.37 -3.55
CA MET A 24 8.09 -8.29 -3.52
C MET A 24 8.88 -8.17 -2.21
N VAL A 25 9.12 -6.95 -1.72
CA VAL A 25 9.77 -6.74 -0.43
C VAL A 25 8.90 -7.29 0.72
N SER A 26 7.58 -7.05 0.67
CA SER A 26 6.68 -7.66 1.66
C SER A 26 6.73 -9.18 1.62
N LEU A 27 6.78 -9.82 0.46
CA LEU A 27 6.83 -11.28 0.33
C LEU A 27 8.17 -11.86 0.76
N ALA A 28 9.24 -11.07 0.69
CA ALA A 28 10.52 -11.43 1.28
C ALA A 28 10.49 -11.36 2.81
N VAL A 29 9.48 -10.69 3.38
CA VAL A 29 9.34 -10.48 4.83
C VAL A 29 8.27 -11.35 5.48
N CYS A 30 7.12 -11.48 4.83
CA CYS A 30 5.97 -12.22 5.34
C CYS A 30 5.36 -13.01 4.19
N GLY A 31 5.19 -14.32 4.40
CA GLY A 31 4.50 -15.19 3.46
C GLY A 31 3.02 -14.83 3.37
N GLN A 32 2.66 -13.98 2.40
CA GLN A 32 1.28 -13.53 2.19
C GLN A 32 0.52 -14.64 1.48
N PHE A 33 -0.57 -15.10 2.07
CA PHE A 33 -1.43 -16.10 1.44
C PHE A 33 -0.71 -17.40 1.06
N GLY A 34 0.28 -17.82 1.86
CA GLY A 34 1.10 -19.01 1.58
C GLY A 34 2.21 -18.79 0.57
N MET A 35 2.40 -17.57 0.06
CA MET A 35 3.50 -17.21 -0.83
C MET A 35 4.56 -16.40 -0.07
N GLY A 36 5.73 -16.98 0.15
CA GLY A 36 6.93 -16.28 0.63
C GLY A 36 8.04 -16.34 -0.43
N MET A 37 8.83 -15.28 -0.54
CA MET A 37 10.01 -15.27 -1.42
C MET A 37 11.28 -15.78 -0.73
N THR A 38 11.27 -15.88 0.60
CA THR A 38 12.40 -16.32 1.41
C THR A 38 11.95 -17.35 2.44
N SER A 39 12.86 -18.22 2.85
CA SER A 39 12.63 -19.18 3.95
C SER A 39 12.26 -18.47 5.26
N TRP A 40 12.78 -17.26 5.48
CA TRP A 40 12.40 -16.46 6.64
C TRP A 40 10.93 -16.04 6.60
N ALA A 41 10.44 -15.57 5.45
CA ALA A 41 9.05 -15.15 5.28
C ALA A 41 8.05 -16.31 5.47
N GLU A 42 8.42 -17.50 5.01
CA GLU A 42 7.63 -18.72 5.21
C GLU A 42 7.58 -19.13 6.68
N VAL A 43 8.73 -19.17 7.36
CA VAL A 43 8.80 -19.51 8.80
C VAL A 43 8.05 -18.47 9.63
N PHE A 44 8.19 -17.18 9.30
CA PHE A 44 7.48 -16.11 9.98
C PHE A 44 5.96 -16.24 9.83
N SER A 45 5.48 -16.44 8.60
CA SER A 45 4.05 -16.63 8.32
C SER A 45 3.50 -17.90 8.99
N HIS A 46 4.24 -19.00 8.93
CA HIS A 46 3.84 -20.26 9.58
C HIS A 46 3.70 -20.09 11.10
N LYS A 47 4.71 -19.49 11.74
CA LYS A 47 4.64 -19.19 13.18
C LYS A 47 3.53 -18.23 13.54
N LEU A 48 3.24 -17.23 12.70
CA LEU A 48 2.09 -16.35 12.92
C LEU A 48 0.81 -17.19 12.92
N HIS A 49 0.57 -17.98 11.87
CA HIS A 49 -0.63 -18.80 11.72
C HIS A 49 -0.82 -19.86 12.82
N GLU A 50 0.26 -20.41 13.37
CA GLU A 50 0.18 -21.33 14.53
C GLU A 50 -0.28 -20.64 15.82
N ASN A 51 0.04 -19.35 15.98
CA ASN A 51 -0.18 -18.62 17.23
C ASN A 51 -1.40 -17.70 17.20
N MET A 52 -2.08 -17.53 16.07
CA MET A 52 -3.23 -16.63 15.97
C MET A 52 -4.30 -17.10 14.99
N PRO A 53 -5.55 -16.63 15.17
CA PRO A 53 -6.63 -16.87 14.21
C PRO A 53 -6.28 -16.34 12.81
N ALA A 54 -6.76 -17.03 11.77
CA ALA A 54 -6.49 -16.68 10.38
C ALA A 54 -6.77 -15.20 10.05
N LEU A 55 -7.89 -14.64 10.53
CA LEU A 55 -8.24 -13.23 10.32
C LEU A 55 -7.24 -12.26 10.97
N ALA A 56 -6.73 -12.59 12.16
CA ALA A 56 -5.71 -11.77 12.81
C ALA A 56 -4.38 -11.82 12.04
N CYS A 57 -4.02 -13.00 11.51
CA CYS A 57 -2.89 -13.12 10.60
C CYS A 57 -3.10 -12.26 9.35
N SER A 58 -4.28 -12.33 8.70
CA SER A 58 -4.61 -11.51 7.52
C SER A 58 -4.52 -10.00 7.79
N LEU A 59 -4.91 -9.52 8.98
CA LEU A 59 -4.74 -8.12 9.39
C LEU A 59 -3.26 -7.71 9.44
N ILE A 60 -2.43 -8.53 10.08
CA ILE A 60 -0.98 -8.26 10.22
C ILE A 60 -0.32 -8.33 8.84
N CYS A 61 -0.61 -9.37 8.08
CA CYS A 61 -0.19 -9.58 6.71
C CYS A 61 -0.54 -8.38 5.82
N GLY A 62 -1.78 -7.89 5.83
CA GLY A 62 -2.17 -6.70 5.06
C GLY A 62 -1.47 -5.42 5.52
N THR A 63 -1.22 -5.29 6.83
CA THR A 63 -0.45 -4.18 7.39
C THR A 63 1.00 -4.19 6.89
N ILE A 64 1.68 -5.33 7.01
CA ILE A 64 3.06 -5.52 6.52
C ILE A 64 3.11 -5.26 5.01
N TYR A 65 2.12 -5.80 4.28
CA TYR A 65 2.04 -5.61 2.84
C TYR A 65 1.99 -4.14 2.48
N ALA A 66 1.10 -3.34 3.07
CA ALA A 66 0.93 -1.94 2.70
C ALA A 66 2.11 -1.02 3.04
N ILE A 67 2.94 -1.38 4.03
CA ILE A 67 4.10 -0.57 4.43
C ILE A 67 5.04 -0.36 3.24
N PHE A 68 5.42 -1.44 2.56
CA PHE A 68 6.47 -1.39 1.53
C PHE A 68 6.04 -0.69 0.22
N PRO A 69 4.85 -0.93 -0.36
CA PRO A 69 4.32 -0.16 -1.48
C PRO A 69 4.12 1.31 -1.13
N THR A 70 3.63 1.63 0.08
CA THR A 70 3.44 3.03 0.46
C THR A 70 4.76 3.77 0.56
N ILE A 71 5.77 3.16 1.18
CA ILE A 71 7.14 3.69 1.23
C ILE A 71 7.72 3.79 -0.19
N THR A 72 7.58 2.74 -1.00
CA THR A 72 8.11 2.72 -2.37
C THR A 72 7.52 3.84 -3.22
N LEU A 73 6.19 4.00 -3.14
CA LEU A 73 5.48 5.06 -3.84
C LEU A 73 5.97 6.43 -3.39
N ARG A 74 6.14 6.65 -2.08
CA ARG A 74 6.57 7.95 -1.54
C ARG A 74 8.04 8.26 -1.81
N VAL A 75 8.94 7.31 -1.62
CA VAL A 75 10.38 7.54 -1.59
C VAL A 75 10.97 7.48 -2.98
N PHE A 76 10.57 6.50 -3.79
CA PHE A 76 11.22 6.22 -5.07
C PHE A 76 10.45 6.73 -6.28
N LEU A 77 9.11 6.73 -6.24
CA LEU A 77 8.31 6.96 -7.44
C LEU A 77 7.63 8.34 -7.51
N CYS A 78 7.33 8.96 -6.37
CA CYS A 78 6.60 10.22 -6.31
C CYS A 78 7.36 11.29 -5.52
N SER A 79 7.27 12.53 -6.00
CA SER A 79 7.61 13.67 -5.17
C SER A 79 6.64 13.75 -3.97
N PRO A 80 7.04 14.42 -2.86
CA PRO A 80 6.15 14.59 -1.71
C PRO A 80 4.77 15.15 -2.08
N MET A 81 4.72 16.07 -3.06
CA MET A 81 3.48 16.69 -3.53
C MET A 81 2.61 15.73 -4.35
N GLN A 82 3.22 14.91 -5.22
CA GLN A 82 2.49 13.89 -5.98
C GLN A 82 1.88 12.85 -5.06
N PHE A 83 2.65 12.35 -4.09
CA PHE A 83 2.19 11.38 -3.11
C PHE A 83 0.95 11.88 -2.34
N ARG A 84 0.94 13.17 -1.96
CA ARG A 84 -0.24 13.83 -1.35
C ARG A 84 -1.49 13.78 -2.22
N VAL A 85 -1.34 14.14 -3.49
CA VAL A 85 -2.47 14.16 -4.43
C VAL A 85 -3.03 12.76 -4.60
N ILE A 86 -2.17 11.75 -4.69
CA ILE A 86 -2.58 10.36 -4.83
C ILE A 86 -3.44 9.94 -3.63
N LEU A 87 -2.98 10.19 -2.41
CA LEU A 87 -3.67 9.77 -1.19
C LEU A 87 -4.98 10.53 -0.95
N LYS A 88 -5.02 11.84 -1.23
CA LYS A 88 -6.22 12.66 -0.99
C LYS A 88 -7.29 12.49 -2.07
N LYS A 89 -6.91 12.23 -3.33
CA LYS A 89 -7.83 12.32 -4.49
C LYS A 89 -7.90 11.08 -5.37
N LYS A 90 -6.97 10.14 -5.20
CA LYS A 90 -6.82 8.94 -6.04
C LYS A 90 -6.78 7.68 -5.19
N LEU A 91 -7.50 7.73 -4.07
CA LEU A 91 -7.60 6.63 -3.13
C LEU A 91 -8.17 5.37 -3.79
N TYR A 92 -9.17 5.54 -4.65
CA TYR A 92 -9.78 4.44 -5.39
C TYR A 92 -8.80 3.77 -6.35
N ASP A 93 -7.85 4.52 -6.93
CA ASP A 93 -6.83 3.95 -7.82
C ASP A 93 -5.80 3.12 -7.03
N LEU A 94 -5.43 3.57 -5.83
CA LEU A 94 -4.60 2.77 -4.92
C LEU A 94 -5.34 1.51 -4.44
N ALA A 95 -6.61 1.65 -4.07
CA ALA A 95 -7.48 0.55 -3.68
C ALA A 95 -7.62 -0.49 -4.78
N LEU A 96 -7.81 -0.05 -6.03
CA LEU A 96 -7.87 -0.94 -7.18
C LEU A 96 -6.61 -1.82 -7.28
N TRP A 97 -5.43 -1.22 -7.19
CA TRP A 97 -4.18 -1.99 -7.32
C TRP A 97 -3.91 -2.92 -6.14
N TYR A 98 -4.28 -2.55 -4.92
CA TYR A 98 -4.24 -3.48 -3.78
C TYR A 98 -5.25 -4.61 -3.92
N GLY A 99 -6.44 -4.34 -4.44
CA GLY A 99 -7.43 -5.36 -4.74
C GLY A 99 -6.90 -6.36 -5.78
N VAL A 100 -6.33 -5.86 -6.87
CA VAL A 100 -5.67 -6.69 -7.89
C VAL A 100 -4.56 -7.54 -7.27
N ALA A 101 -3.67 -6.94 -6.48
CA ALA A 101 -2.60 -7.67 -5.83
C ALA A 101 -3.10 -8.75 -4.86
N GLY A 102 -4.06 -8.43 -4.01
CA GLY A 102 -4.64 -9.39 -3.06
C GLY A 102 -5.31 -10.57 -3.76
N ILE A 103 -6.08 -10.29 -4.82
CA ILE A 103 -6.70 -11.34 -5.66
C ILE A 103 -5.62 -12.19 -6.33
N SER A 104 -4.60 -11.57 -6.95
CA SER A 104 -3.50 -12.31 -7.58
C SER A 104 -2.78 -13.21 -6.57
N LEU A 105 -2.41 -12.68 -5.40
CA LEU A 105 -1.73 -13.46 -4.36
C LEU A 105 -2.61 -14.62 -3.85
N ALA A 106 -3.91 -14.40 -3.66
CA ALA A 106 -4.84 -15.45 -3.23
C ALA A 106 -5.05 -16.54 -4.30
N PHE A 107 -5.01 -16.19 -5.60
CA PHE A 107 -5.09 -17.18 -6.68
C PHE A 107 -3.83 -18.05 -6.80
N TYR A 108 -2.65 -17.46 -6.58
CA TYR A 108 -1.39 -18.21 -6.64
C TYR A 108 -1.04 -18.93 -5.33
N GLY A 109 -1.50 -18.40 -4.19
CA GLY A 109 -1.36 -19.01 -2.89
C GLY A 109 -2.19 -20.28 -2.81
N HIS A 110 -1.55 -21.44 -2.82
CA HIS A 110 -2.21 -22.76 -2.85
C HIS A 110 -2.95 -23.16 -1.55
N HIS A 111 -3.30 -22.21 -0.68
CA HIS A 111 -4.06 -22.47 0.53
C HIS A 111 -5.48 -21.93 0.35
N GLY A 112 -6.48 -22.76 0.61
CA GLY A 112 -7.91 -22.46 0.46
C GLY A 112 -8.42 -21.38 1.40
N GLN A 113 -7.90 -20.17 1.25
CA GLN A 113 -8.21 -19.03 2.07
C GLN A 113 -9.59 -18.50 1.75
N GLY A 114 -10.35 -18.23 2.80
CA GLY A 114 -11.71 -17.74 2.66
C GLY A 114 -11.74 -16.30 2.12
N GLY A 115 -12.83 -15.92 1.44
CA GLY A 115 -13.02 -14.55 0.97
C GLY A 115 -12.94 -13.50 2.09
N LEU A 116 -13.27 -13.88 3.33
CA LEU A 116 -13.11 -13.01 4.50
C LEU A 116 -11.64 -12.67 4.79
N GLU A 117 -10.70 -13.60 4.66
CA GLU A 117 -9.27 -13.34 4.87
C GLU A 117 -8.75 -12.32 3.85
N ILE A 118 -9.17 -12.44 2.58
CA ILE A 118 -8.81 -11.50 1.51
C ILE A 118 -9.37 -10.11 1.81
N ILE A 119 -10.64 -10.03 2.22
CA ILE A 119 -11.27 -8.75 2.59
C ILE A 119 -10.55 -8.12 3.78
N THR A 120 -10.26 -8.90 4.82
CA THR A 120 -9.57 -8.44 6.03
C THR A 120 -8.17 -7.92 5.70
N TRP A 121 -7.41 -8.66 4.89
CA TRP A 121 -6.10 -8.24 4.39
C TRP A 121 -6.17 -6.95 3.57
N PHE A 122 -7.17 -6.84 2.69
CA PHE A 122 -7.37 -5.66 1.85
C PHE A 122 -7.69 -4.42 2.68
N VAL A 123 -8.63 -4.56 3.63
CA VAL A 123 -9.00 -3.47 4.55
C VAL A 123 -7.81 -3.04 5.39
N ALA A 124 -7.04 -3.98 5.94
CA ALA A 124 -5.83 -3.67 6.70
C ALA A 124 -4.78 -2.94 5.85
N SER A 125 -4.59 -3.35 4.60
CA SER A 125 -3.66 -2.70 3.67
C SER A 125 -4.08 -1.24 3.38
N MET A 126 -5.38 -1.03 3.14
CA MET A 126 -5.94 0.30 2.89
C MET A 126 -5.84 1.21 4.12
N ALA A 127 -6.18 0.69 5.30
CA ALA A 127 -6.09 1.44 6.55
C ALA A 127 -4.64 1.81 6.87
N THR A 128 -3.71 0.87 6.73
CA THR A 128 -2.28 1.10 6.98
C THR A 128 -1.71 2.16 6.05
N SER A 129 -2.06 2.13 4.77
CA SER A 129 -1.61 3.14 3.80
C SER A 129 -2.10 4.55 4.16
N HIS A 130 -3.34 4.67 4.67
CA HIS A 130 -3.83 5.94 5.19
C HIS A 130 -3.11 6.39 6.45
N ILE A 131 -2.86 5.48 7.39
CA ILE A 131 -2.14 5.80 8.61
C ILE A 131 -0.73 6.30 8.26
N LEU A 132 -0.02 5.59 7.37
CA LEU A 132 1.30 6.00 6.89
C LEU A 132 1.25 7.33 6.15
N ALA A 133 0.23 7.57 5.32
CA ALA A 133 0.00 8.85 4.67
C ALA A 133 -0.10 10.01 5.68
N VAL A 134 -0.85 9.80 6.75
CA VAL A 134 -1.01 10.77 7.84
C VAL A 134 0.30 10.92 8.62
N LEU A 135 1.03 9.84 8.90
CA LEU A 135 2.32 9.94 9.57
C LEU A 135 3.35 10.70 8.72
N PHE A 136 3.38 10.46 7.40
CA PHE A 136 4.22 11.20 6.48
C PHE A 136 3.88 12.70 6.44
N LYS A 137 2.64 13.10 6.79
CA LYS A 137 2.31 14.52 6.97
C LYS A 137 3.17 15.18 8.04
N TYR A 138 3.40 14.50 9.16
CA TYR A 138 4.16 15.04 10.28
C TYR A 138 5.67 14.99 10.06
N VAL A 139 6.14 14.05 9.24
CA VAL A 139 7.58 13.87 8.99
C VAL A 139 8.09 14.75 7.85
N ILE A 140 7.24 15.13 6.90
CA ILE A 140 7.66 15.91 5.73
C ILE A 140 7.50 17.41 6.03
N PRO A 141 8.62 18.16 6.14
CA PRO A 141 8.56 19.61 6.39
C PRO A 141 7.77 20.31 5.28
N ASN A 142 7.13 21.44 5.63
CA ASN A 142 6.32 22.27 4.72
C ASN A 142 5.10 21.52 4.15
N TRP A 143 4.43 20.71 4.96
CA TRP A 143 3.20 20.05 4.52
C TRP A 143 2.06 21.03 4.23
N ASP A 144 1.88 22.03 5.08
CA ASP A 144 0.74 22.94 4.99
C ASP A 144 0.96 24.12 4.03
N LEU A 145 2.20 24.34 3.56
CA LEU A 145 2.55 25.39 2.58
C LEU A 145 1.75 25.26 1.26
N LEU A 146 1.28 24.06 0.93
CA LEU A 146 0.45 23.78 -0.23
C LEU A 146 -1.03 24.13 -0.07
N ASP A 147 -1.57 23.90 1.14
CA ASP A 147 -2.94 24.29 1.43
C ASP A 147 -3.03 25.84 1.40
N ASN A 148 -1.98 26.52 1.89
CA ASN A 148 -1.81 27.97 1.76
C ASN A 148 -1.69 28.45 0.30
N LEU A 149 -0.92 27.76 -0.55
CA LEU A 149 -0.78 28.13 -1.97
C LEU A 149 -2.09 28.00 -2.76
N ARG A 150 -2.93 27.02 -2.41
CA ARG A 150 -4.24 26.79 -3.03
C ARG A 150 -5.26 27.87 -2.65
N ASP A 151 -5.18 28.41 -1.44
CA ASP A 151 -6.04 29.51 -1.02
C ASP A 151 -5.61 30.83 -1.65
N THR A 152 -4.31 31.07 -1.82
CA THR A 152 -3.83 32.23 -2.58
C THR A 152 -4.17 32.19 -4.07
N SER A 153 -4.22 31.00 -4.72
CA SER A 153 -4.56 30.89 -6.14
C SER A 153 -6.07 31.01 -6.44
N LYS A 154 -6.91 31.14 -5.42
CA LYS A 154 -8.35 31.45 -5.58
C LYS A 154 -8.66 32.94 -5.46
N ILE A 155 -7.65 33.77 -5.21
CA ILE A 155 -7.76 35.23 -5.02
C ILE A 155 -7.25 36.00 -6.26
N SER A 156 -6.76 35.29 -7.30
CA SER A 156 -6.33 35.88 -8.58
C SER A 156 -7.32 35.63 -9.71
#